data_AF-A0A7C8A6K5-F1
#
_entry.id   AF-A0A7C8A6K5-F1
#
_cell.length_a   1.000
_cell.length_b   1.000
_cell.length_c   1.000
_cell.angle_alpha   90.00
_cell.angle_beta   90.00
_cell.angle_gamma   90.00
#
_symmetry.space_group_name_H-M   'P 1'
#
loop_
_entity.id
_entity.type
_entity.pdbx_description
1 polymer ?
#
loop_
_entity_poly.entity_id
_entity_poly.type
_entity_poly.pdbx_seq_one_letter_code
_entity_poly.pdbx_strand_id
1 'polypeptide(L)'
;MSCGLPFPKGNWQFIHSIEATMPGGTASVIGITDISSDLETIHCIIMSIEGLVLFDGVYKGEVVINRGIQPFDSKEFAKGLMNDIRMVFFPPVGEPAGTGILSN
;
A
#
# COMPACT_ATOMS: atom_id res chain seq x y z
N MET A 1 -1.96 -26.87 12.23
CA MET A 1 -0.97 -26.06 11.48
C MET A 1 -1.63 -24.74 11.17
N SER A 2 -1.22 -23.65 11.84
CA SER A 2 -1.77 -22.32 11.58
C SER A 2 -1.17 -21.78 10.28
N CYS A 3 -1.89 -21.90 9.17
CA CYS A 3 -1.51 -21.18 7.95
C CYS A 3 -1.89 -19.71 8.15
N GLY A 4 -1.00 -18.94 8.78
CA GLY A 4 -1.10 -17.48 8.88
C GLY A 4 -0.65 -16.77 7.60
N LEU A 5 -0.32 -17.53 6.55
CA LEU A 5 0.13 -17.07 5.25
C LEU A 5 -1.13 -16.91 4.38
N PRO A 6 -1.42 -15.68 3.91
CA PRO A 6 -0.45 -14.89 3.14
C PRO A 6 -0.01 -13.54 3.75
N PHE A 7 -0.42 -13.18 4.97
CA PHE A 7 -0.21 -11.82 5.48
C PHE A 7 1.09 -11.69 6.30
N PRO A 8 1.95 -10.69 6.00
CA PRO A 8 3.19 -10.46 6.76
C PRO A 8 2.90 -10.13 8.23
N LYS A 9 3.79 -10.59 9.12
CA LYS A 9 3.72 -10.36 10.58
C LYS A 9 4.87 -9.48 11.06
N GLY A 10 4.60 -8.58 12.00
CA GLY A 10 5.53 -7.57 12.49
C GLY A 10 5.58 -6.34 11.59
N ASN A 11 6.76 -5.72 11.50
CA ASN A 11 7.00 -4.53 10.70
C ASN A 11 7.71 -4.89 9.39
N TRP A 12 7.23 -4.35 8.28
CA TRP A 12 7.79 -4.60 6.96
C TRP A 12 7.87 -3.31 6.15
N GLN A 13 8.91 -3.23 5.33
CA GLN A 13 9.06 -2.20 4.32
C GLN A 13 9.10 -2.87 2.95
N PHE A 14 8.26 -2.39 2.04
CA PHE A 14 8.26 -2.83 0.66
C PHE A 14 8.60 -1.65 -0.25
N ILE A 15 9.50 -1.88 -1.21
CA ILE A 15 9.97 -0.88 -2.17
C ILE A 15 9.70 -1.42 -3.56
N HIS A 16 8.94 -0.68 -4.37
CA HIS A 16 8.50 -1.11 -5.70
C HIS A 16 8.84 -0.05 -6.75
N SER A 17 9.21 -0.48 -7.95
CA SER A 17 9.20 0.38 -9.13
C SER A 17 7.81 0.32 -9.78
N ILE A 18 7.24 1.47 -10.11
CA ILE A 18 5.95 1.60 -10.77
C ILE A 18 6.19 2.31 -12.09
N GLU A 19 5.90 1.61 -13.19
CA GLU A 19 5.95 2.17 -14.54
C GLU A 19 4.55 2.58 -14.97
N ALA A 20 4.39 3.84 -15.38
CA ALA A 20 3.14 4.39 -15.86
C ALA A 20 3.28 4.90 -17.29
N THR A 21 2.32 4.58 -18.14
CA THR A 21 2.22 5.17 -19.48
C THR A 21 1.32 6.39 -19.42
N MET A 22 1.83 7.55 -19.84
CA MET A 22 1.11 8.81 -19.86
C MET A 22 1.14 9.44 -21.25
N PRO A 23 0.26 10.42 -21.54
CA PRO A 23 0.42 11.25 -22.72
C PRO A 23 1.80 11.92 -22.71
N GLY A 24 2.64 11.58 -23.69
CA GLY A 24 4.01 12.11 -23.80
C GLY A 24 5.12 11.14 -23.40
N GLY A 25 4.82 9.94 -22.89
CA GLY A 25 5.83 8.90 -22.66
C GLY A 25 5.54 7.99 -21.47
N THR A 26 6.56 7.24 -21.05
CA THR A 26 6.54 6.45 -19.83
C THR A 26 7.19 7.23 -18.68
N ALA A 27 6.66 7.07 -17.48
CA ALA A 27 7.24 7.60 -16.26
C ALA A 27 7.43 6.48 -15.25
N SER A 28 8.57 6.51 -14.56
CA SER A 28 8.91 5.57 -13.50
C SER A 28 8.86 6.29 -12.17
N VAL A 29 8.15 5.71 -11.19
CA VAL A 29 8.09 6.21 -9.81
C VAL A 29 8.42 5.10 -8.84
N ILE A 30 8.91 5.47 -7.66
CA ILE A 30 9.22 4.56 -6.57
C ILE A 30 8.07 4.61 -5.58
N GLY A 31 7.51 3.45 -5.25
CA GLY A 31 6.58 3.27 -4.14
C GLY A 31 7.31 2.67 -2.95
N ILE A 32 7.19 3.30 -1.78
CA ILE A 32 7.66 2.76 -0.50
C ILE A 32 6.43 2.57 0.38
N THR A 33 6.25 1.37 0.92
CA THR A 33 5.13 1.05 1.80
C THR A 33 5.67 0.38 3.06
N ASP A 34 5.57 1.10 4.17
CA ASP A 34 5.82 0.55 5.49
C ASP A 34 4.51 0.08 6.11
N ILE A 35 4.52 -1.12 6.68
CA ILE A 35 3.38 -1.69 7.40
C ILE A 35 3.80 -2.15 8.79
N SER A 36 2.87 -2.05 9.74
CA SER A 36 2.95 -2.75 11.02
C SER A 36 1.70 -3.60 11.19
N SER A 37 1.86 -4.92 11.22
CA SER A 37 0.71 -5.82 11.46
C SER A 37 0.16 -5.69 12.88
N ASP A 38 1.00 -5.29 13.84
CA ASP A 38 0.65 -5.24 15.25
C ASP A 38 -0.13 -3.97 15.61
N LEU A 39 0.22 -2.86 14.94
CA LEU A 39 -0.44 -1.56 15.13
C LEU A 39 -1.51 -1.28 14.08
N GLU A 40 -1.62 -2.13 13.04
CA GLU A 40 -2.46 -1.93 11.87
C GLU A 40 -2.24 -0.56 11.20
N THR A 41 -0.96 -0.19 11.03
CA THR A 41 -0.56 1.08 10.42
C THR A 41 0.05 0.88 9.05
N ILE A 42 -0.20 1.84 8.15
CA ILE A 42 0.41 1.92 6.82
C ILE A 42 1.04 3.29 6.67
N HIS A 43 2.26 3.37 6.15
CA HIS A 43 2.86 4.60 5.63
C HIS A 43 3.27 4.35 4.18
N CYS A 44 2.70 5.11 3.26
CA CYS A 44 2.95 4.95 1.83
C CYS A 44 3.49 6.26 1.25
N ILE A 45 4.61 6.15 0.54
CA ILE A 45 5.23 7.23 -0.20
C ILE A 45 5.33 6.83 -1.67
N ILE A 46 4.94 7.74 -2.55
CA ILE A 46 5.21 7.65 -3.99
C ILE A 46 6.09 8.83 -4.38
N MET A 47 7.22 8.57 -5.01
CA MET A 47 8.16 9.62 -5.42
C MET A 47 8.76 9.35 -6.80
N SER A 48 9.18 10.41 -7.48
CA SER A 48 10.02 10.27 -8.68
C SER A 48 11.41 9.75 -8.33
N ILE A 49 12.16 9.27 -9.31
CA ILE A 49 13.54 8.79 -9.11
C ILE A 49 14.50 9.90 -8.68
N GLU A 50 14.18 11.16 -9.01
CA GLU A 50 14.91 12.36 -8.57
C GLU A 50 14.58 12.77 -7.13
N GLY A 51 13.64 12.09 -6.47
CA GLY A 51 13.25 12.36 -5.08
C GLY A 51 12.10 13.35 -4.91
N LEU A 52 11.37 13.68 -5.98
CA LEU A 52 10.14 14.48 -5.85
C LEU A 52 9.03 13.62 -5.24
N VAL A 53 8.63 13.93 -4.01
CA VAL A 53 7.50 13.27 -3.35
C VAL A 53 6.18 13.69 -4.00
N LEU A 54 5.56 12.73 -4.69
CA LEU A 54 4.25 12.89 -5.33
C LEU A 54 3.11 12.62 -4.34
N PHE A 55 3.31 11.69 -3.42
CA PHE A 55 2.37 11.32 -2.36
C PHE A 55 3.12 10.86 -1.10
N ASP A 56 2.66 11.28 0.06
CA ASP A 56 3.05 10.78 1.38
C ASP A 56 1.79 10.73 2.23
N GLY A 57 1.36 9.51 2.55
CA GLY A 57 0.14 9.27 3.31
C GLY A 57 0.32 8.22 4.39
N VAL A 58 -0.41 8.38 5.49
CA VAL A 58 -0.41 7.46 6.62
C VAL A 58 -1.83 7.00 6.90
N TYR A 59 -2.00 5.72 7.20
CA TYR A 59 -3.21 5.15 7.76
C TYR A 59 -2.95 4.66 9.20
N LYS A 60 -3.76 5.16 10.13
CA LYS A 60 -3.83 4.69 11.52
C LYS A 60 -5.27 4.79 12.01
N GLY A 61 -6.15 3.95 11.46
CA GLY A 61 -7.61 4.04 11.65
C GLY A 61 -8.29 5.14 10.81
N GLU A 62 -7.54 6.18 10.44
CA GLU A 62 -7.94 7.18 9.45
C GLU A 62 -6.78 7.49 8.50
N VAL A 63 -7.11 8.02 7.31
CA VAL A 63 -6.12 8.39 6.29
C VAL A 63 -5.74 9.86 6.45
N VAL A 64 -4.44 10.11 6.60
CA VAL A 64 -3.82 11.44 6.63
C VAL A 64 -2.88 11.57 5.44
N ILE A 65 -2.97 12.69 4.72
CA ILE A 65 -2.03 13.03 3.65
C ILE A 65 -1.04 14.04 4.24
N ASN A 66 0.22 13.62 4.43
CA ASN A 66 1.30 14.51 4.88
C ASN A 66 1.77 15.42 3.73
N ARG A 67 1.79 14.89 2.51
CA ARG A 67 2.12 15.62 1.28
C ARG A 67 1.46 14.99 0.07
N GLY A 68 1.06 15.82 -0.89
CA GLY A 68 0.58 15.36 -2.19
C GLY A 68 0.75 16.43 -3.26
N ILE A 69 0.99 15.99 -4.49
CA ILE A 69 0.92 16.82 -5.70
C ILE A 69 -0.21 16.26 -6.55
N GLN A 70 -1.02 17.13 -7.16
CA GLN A 70 -2.10 16.72 -8.05
C GLN A 70 -1.63 15.71 -9.11
N PRO A 71 -2.36 14.61 -9.35
CA PRO A 71 -3.68 14.28 -8.79
C PRO A 71 -3.68 13.51 -7.45
N PHE A 72 -2.51 13.29 -6.84
CA PHE A 72 -2.32 12.40 -5.69
C PHE A 72 -2.68 13.02 -4.32
N ASP A 73 -2.92 14.32 -4.25
CA ASP A 73 -3.36 15.04 -3.04
C ASP A 73 -4.87 14.91 -2.76
N SER A 74 -5.63 14.22 -3.62
CA SER A 74 -7.06 13.99 -3.36
C SER A 74 -7.29 12.97 -2.24
N LYS A 75 -8.31 13.22 -1.42
CA LYS A 75 -8.69 12.32 -0.31
C LYS A 75 -9.20 10.99 -0.84
N GLU A 76 -9.85 11.01 -1.99
CA GLU A 76 -10.42 9.85 -2.66
C GLU A 76 -9.31 8.93 -3.15
N PHE A 77 -8.26 9.48 -3.79
CA PHE A 77 -7.06 8.72 -4.16
C PHE A 77 -6.41 8.09 -2.93
N ALA A 78 -6.13 8.89 -1.90
CA ALA A 78 -5.46 8.41 -0.69
C ALA A 78 -6.25 7.29 -0.01
N LYS A 79 -7.57 7.43 0.12
CA LYS A 79 -8.44 6.38 0.68
C LYS A 79 -8.43 5.12 -0.17
N GLY A 80 -8.53 5.24 -1.49
CA GLY A 80 -8.47 4.11 -2.41
C GLY A 80 -7.17 3.33 -2.26
N LEU A 81 -6.03 4.03 -2.37
CA LEU A 81 -4.71 3.43 -2.24
C LEU A 81 -4.51 2.73 -0.89
N MET A 82 -4.89 3.38 0.21
CA MET A 82 -4.74 2.79 1.55
C MET A 82 -5.62 1.55 1.74
N ASN A 83 -6.83 1.53 1.16
CA ASN A 83 -7.69 0.35 1.19
C ASN A 83 -7.11 -0.80 0.38
N ASP A 84 -6.52 -0.52 -0.78
CA ASP A 84 -5.89 -1.54 -1.63
C ASP A 84 -4.66 -2.14 -0.92
N ILE A 85 -3.78 -1.29 -0.37
CA ILE A 85 -2.65 -1.75 0.44
C ILE A 85 -3.14 -2.57 1.63
N ARG A 86 -4.19 -2.12 2.32
CA ARG A 86 -4.76 -2.84 3.46
C ARG A 86 -5.24 -4.24 3.05
N MET A 87 -5.91 -4.35 1.91
CA MET A 87 -6.40 -5.63 1.39
C MET A 87 -5.27 -6.62 1.06
N VAL A 88 -4.13 -6.13 0.57
CA VAL A 88 -2.97 -6.97 0.24
C VAL A 88 -2.25 -7.47 1.49
N PHE A 89 -2.07 -6.62 2.49
CA PHE A 89 -1.15 -6.90 3.60
C PHE A 89 -1.80 -7.25 4.93
N PHE A 90 -3.10 -7.02 5.11
CA PHE A 90 -3.81 -7.33 6.35
C PHE A 90 -4.93 -8.34 6.09
N PRO A 91 -5.19 -9.24 7.05
CA PRO A 91 -6.33 -10.14 6.96
C PRO A 91 -7.63 -9.35 6.85
N PRO A 92 -8.60 -9.81 6.04
CA PRO A 92 -9.92 -9.21 6.01
C PRO A 92 -10.58 -9.33 7.39
N VAL A 93 -11.49 -8.41 7.70
CA VAL A 93 -12.27 -8.47 8.95
C VAL A 93 -13.24 -9.66 8.87
N GLY A 94 -13.24 -10.48 9.92
CA GLY A 94 -14.14 -11.64 10.04
C GLY A 94 -13.44 -12.97 9.75
N GLU A 95 -14.21 -14.05 9.85
CA GLU A 95 -13.73 -15.39 9.57
C GLU A 95 -13.64 -15.64 8.06
N PRO A 96 -12.57 -16.30 7.57
CA PRO A 96 -12.50 -16.70 6.17
C PRO A 96 -13.68 -17.60 5.80
N ALA A 97 -14.43 -17.23 4.76
CA ALA A 97 -15.53 -18.04 4.24
C ALA A 97 -15.05 -19.38 3.65
N GLY A 98 -13.78 -19.46 3.25
CA GLY A 98 -13.12 -20.67 2.78
C GLY A 98 -11.66 -20.39 2.39
N THR A 99 -10.83 -21.42 2.40
CA THR A 99 -9.43 -21.37 1.96
C THR A 99 -9.14 -22.56 1.05
N GLY A 100 -8.45 -22.33 -0.07
CA GLY A 100 -7.99 -23.40 -0.96
C GLY A 100 -6.67 -24.01 -0.48
N ILE A 101 -6.48 -25.31 -0.68
CA ILE A 101 -5.19 -25.99 -0.54
C ILE A 101 -4.85 -26.56 -1.92
N LEU A 102 -3.62 -26.31 -2.40
CA LEU A 102 -3.10 -26.98 -3.59
C LEU A 102 -2.80 -28.45 -3.23
N SER A 103 -3.59 -29.38 -3.77
CA SER A 103 -3.26 -30.80 -3.76
C SER A 103 -2.20 -31.06 -4.83
N ASN A 104 -0.99 -31.42 -4.43
CA ASN A 104 0.02 -32.00 -5.33
C ASN A 104 -0.14 -33.53 -5.35
#